data_AF-A0A925VN40-F1
#
_entry.id   AF-A0A925VN40-F1
#
_cell.length_a   1.000
_cell.length_b   1.000
_cell.length_c   1.000
_cell.angle_alpha   90.00
_cell.angle_beta   90.00
_cell.angle_gamma   90.00
#
_symmetry.space_group_name_H-M   'P 1'
#
loop_
_entity.id
_entity.type
_entity.pdbx_description
1 polymer ?
#
loop_
_entity_poly.entity_id
_entity_poly.type
_entity_poly.pdbx_seq_one_letter_code
_entity_poly.pdbx_strand_id
1 'polypeptide(L)'
;MLTKSFCLHLERQLSGALRSARDKSSWRYWCDGILAPELGTNNLPVHVRKSRQLKARAWLDEGRTKGQGATQCIYQLTVKLGPESFAAYVLGNGLDKFVPDIGHDDWVVLLPEKQLVVVWLL
;
A
#
# COMPACT_ATOMS: atom_id res chain seq x y z
N MET A 1 11.77 7.63 1.45
CA MET A 1 10.60 8.55 1.55
C MET A 1 9.49 8.06 0.60
N LEU A 2 8.23 8.45 0.83
CA LEU A 2 7.12 8.17 -0.09
C LEU A 2 7.17 9.17 -1.26
N THR A 3 8.04 8.91 -2.23
CA THR A 3 8.14 9.72 -3.45
C THR A 3 6.97 9.41 -4.40
N LYS A 4 6.73 10.29 -5.37
CA LYS A 4 5.74 10.04 -6.42
C LYS A 4 6.03 8.76 -7.21
N SER A 5 7.30 8.48 -7.50
CA SER A 5 7.73 7.25 -8.18
C SER A 5 7.36 6.01 -7.38
N PHE A 6 7.63 6.03 -6.08
CA PHE A 6 7.34 4.93 -5.17
C PHE A 6 5.84 4.68 -5.09
N CYS A 7 5.04 5.74 -4.94
CA CYS A 7 3.58 5.62 -4.89
C CYS A 7 3.02 5.00 -6.19
N LEU A 8 3.49 5.45 -7.36
CA LEU A 8 3.06 4.90 -8.65
C LEU A 8 3.50 3.44 -8.82
N HIS A 9 4.70 3.09 -8.38
CA HIS A 9 5.19 1.72 -8.44
C HIS A 9 4.37 0.81 -7.51
N LEU A 10 4.16 1.23 -6.27
CA LEU A 10 3.39 0.50 -5.27
C LEU A 10 1.94 0.33 -5.68
N GLU A 11 1.31 1.33 -6.29
CA GLU A 11 -0.05 1.25 -6.84
C GLU A 11 -0.17 0.11 -7.87
N ARG A 12 0.76 0.06 -8.83
CA ARG A 12 0.78 -0.99 -9.87
C ARG A 12 0.97 -2.38 -9.26
N GLN A 13 1.94 -2.52 -8.35
CA GLN A 13 2.24 -3.80 -7.70
C GLN A 13 1.07 -4.25 -6.81
N LEU A 14 0.46 -3.34 -6.06
CA LEU A 14 -0.70 -3.60 -5.22
C LEU A 14 -1.91 -4.05 -6.04
N SER A 15 -2.22 -3.34 -7.14
CA SER A 15 -3.30 -3.72 -8.05
C SER A 15 -3.10 -5.12 -8.65
N GLY A 16 -1.88 -5.46 -9.06
CA GLY A 16 -1.59 -6.80 -9.56
C GLY A 16 -1.63 -7.87 -8.47
N ALA A 17 -1.14 -7.58 -7.26
CA ALA A 17 -1.19 -8.50 -6.12
C ALA A 17 -2.64 -8.81 -5.72
N LEU A 18 -3.53 -7.81 -5.65
CA LEU A 18 -4.95 -8.01 -5.35
C LEU A 18 -5.65 -8.86 -6.42
N ARG A 19 -5.32 -8.63 -7.70
CA ARG A 19 -5.88 -9.40 -8.83
C ARG A 19 -5.40 -10.85 -8.89
N SER A 20 -4.23 -11.14 -8.33
CA SER A 20 -3.61 -12.48 -8.30
C SER A 20 -3.71 -13.14 -6.92
N ALA A 21 -4.40 -12.52 -5.97
CA ALA A 21 -4.49 -12.99 -4.60
C ALA A 21 -5.06 -14.41 -4.52
N ARG A 22 -4.68 -15.18 -3.51
CA ARG A 22 -5.26 -16.51 -3.27
C ARG A 22 -6.73 -16.41 -2.87
N ASP A 23 -7.08 -15.37 -2.13
CA ASP A 23 -8.47 -15.06 -1.83
C ASP A 23 -9.15 -14.33 -3.00
N LYS A 24 -10.06 -15.04 -3.66
CA LYS A 24 -10.83 -14.52 -4.80
C LYS A 24 -11.71 -13.32 -4.44
N SER A 25 -12.04 -13.13 -3.16
CA SER A 25 -12.79 -11.95 -2.72
C SER A 25 -12.02 -10.65 -3.00
N SER A 26 -10.69 -10.72 -3.03
CA SER A 26 -9.80 -9.57 -3.29
C SER A 26 -9.66 -9.23 -4.77
N TRP A 27 -10.02 -10.13 -5.69
CA TRP A 27 -9.81 -9.94 -7.14
C TRP A 27 -10.61 -8.79 -7.75
N ARG A 28 -11.69 -8.41 -7.09
CA ARG A 28 -12.52 -7.28 -7.51
C ARG A 28 -11.91 -5.92 -7.18
N TYR A 29 -10.91 -5.90 -6.28
CA TYR A 29 -10.28 -4.67 -5.84
C TYR A 29 -9.11 -4.30 -6.75
N TRP A 30 -8.97 -3.01 -7.03
CA TRP A 30 -7.75 -2.45 -7.62
C TRP A 30 -7.43 -1.10 -6.99
N CYS A 31 -6.14 -0.77 -6.94
CA CYS A 31 -5.68 0.54 -6.49
C CYS A 31 -5.57 1.50 -7.67
N ASP A 32 -6.25 2.64 -7.55
CA ASP A 32 -6.33 3.70 -8.57
C ASP A 32 -5.54 4.96 -8.16
N GLY A 33 -4.78 4.86 -7.08
CA GLY A 33 -3.95 5.96 -6.61
C GLY A 33 -3.52 5.81 -5.16
N ILE A 34 -2.27 6.16 -4.89
CA ILE A 34 -1.75 6.28 -3.52
C ILE A 34 -1.53 7.75 -3.20
N LEU A 35 -2.27 8.23 -2.22
CA LEU A 35 -2.12 9.56 -1.66
C LEU A 35 -1.03 9.52 -0.60
N ALA A 36 0.08 10.19 -0.89
CA ALA A 36 1.10 10.45 0.09
C ALA A 36 0.47 11.13 1.32
N PRO A 37 0.98 10.86 2.53
CA PRO A 37 0.51 11.52 3.73
C PRO A 37 0.61 13.04 3.57
N GLU A 38 -0.48 13.74 3.87
CA GLU A 38 -0.42 15.17 4.12
C GLU A 38 0.61 15.40 5.23
N LEU A 39 1.51 16.38 5.05
CA LEU A 39 2.61 16.69 5.96
C LEU A 39 2.06 16.79 7.39
N GLY A 40 2.24 15.70 8.14
CA GLY A 40 1.56 15.46 9.39
C GLY A 40 2.39 14.48 10.22
N THR A 41 2.35 14.71 11.53
CA THR A 41 3.22 14.12 12.57
C THR A 41 3.52 12.63 12.40
N ASN A 42 2.57 11.82 11.92
CA ASN A 42 2.70 10.36 11.86
C ASN A 42 3.79 9.82 10.93
N ASN A 43 4.30 10.61 9.97
CA ASN A 43 5.40 10.19 9.09
C ASN A 43 6.70 10.98 9.31
N LEU A 44 6.82 11.68 10.44
CA LEU A 44 8.11 12.25 10.82
C LEU A 44 9.13 11.11 11.02
N PRO A 45 10.41 11.33 10.67
CA PRO A 45 11.44 10.29 10.79
C PRO A 45 11.51 9.65 12.18
N VAL A 46 11.24 10.42 13.25
CA VAL A 46 11.21 9.91 14.63
C VAL A 46 10.10 8.86 14.85
N HIS A 47 8.92 9.07 14.28
CA HIS A 47 7.81 8.14 14.39
C HIS A 47 8.06 6.89 13.55
N VAL A 48 8.55 7.06 12.33
CA VAL A 48 8.87 5.93 11.44
C VAL A 48 9.99 5.08 12.00
N ARG A 49 11.01 5.69 12.63
CA ARG A 49 12.08 4.94 13.32
C ARG A 49 11.57 4.08 14.46
N LYS A 50 10.54 4.53 15.17
CA LYS A 50 9.93 3.79 16.29
C LYS A 50 8.94 2.73 15.82
N SER A 51 8.07 3.07 14.86
CA SER A 51 6.96 2.22 14.41
C SER A 51 7.33 1.28 13.27
N ARG A 52 8.40 1.60 12.53
CA ARG A 52 8.78 0.99 11.24
C ARG A 52 7.65 0.99 10.23
N GLN A 53 6.80 2.01 10.27
CA GLN A 53 5.62 2.13 9.44
C GLN A 53 5.54 3.50 8.80
N LEU A 54 5.18 3.52 7.53
CA LEU A 54 4.72 4.71 6.83
C LEU A 54 3.20 4.63 6.68
N LYS A 55 2.51 5.74 6.92
CA LYS A 55 1.07 5.85 6.78
C LYS A 55 0.75 6.67 5.54
N ALA A 56 -0.20 6.22 4.74
CA ALA A 56 -0.69 6.85 3.53
C ALA A 56 -2.19 6.58 3.37
N ARG A 57 -2.78 7.02 2.27
CA ARG A 57 -4.12 6.63 1.86
C ARG A 57 -4.07 6.03 0.46
N ALA A 58 -4.93 5.07 0.15
CA ALA A 58 -5.05 4.46 -1.16
C ALA A 58 -6.50 4.59 -1.64
N TRP A 59 -6.70 5.02 -2.88
CA TRP A 59 -7.97 4.88 -3.57
C TRP A 59 -8.08 3.45 -4.06
N LEU A 60 -9.05 2.71 -3.54
CA LEU A 60 -9.39 1.37 -4.02
C LEU A 60 -10.78 1.42 -4.67
N ASP A 61 -10.87 0.88 -5.87
CA ASP A 61 -12.16 0.49 -6.43
C ASP A 61 -12.51 -0.89 -5.86
N GLU A 62 -13.75 -1.08 -5.44
CA GLU A 62 -14.23 -2.36 -4.87
C GLU A 62 -14.86 -3.28 -5.93
N GLY A 63 -14.79 -2.90 -7.20
CA GLY A 63 -15.41 -3.59 -8.32
C GLY A 63 -16.92 -3.36 -8.39
N ARG A 64 -17.53 -3.79 -9.50
CA ARG A 64 -18.98 -3.63 -9.73
C ARG A 64 -19.76 -4.76 -9.05
N THR A 65 -20.71 -4.41 -8.19
CA THR A 65 -21.80 -5.31 -7.79
C THR A 65 -22.97 -5.10 -8.75
N LYS A 66 -23.62 -6.17 -9.23
CA LYS A 66 -24.75 -6.05 -10.19
C LYS A 66 -25.77 -5.01 -9.71
N GLY A 67 -25.92 -3.91 -10.47
CA GLY A 67 -26.88 -2.84 -10.19
C GLY A 67 -26.31 -1.59 -9.52
N GLN A 68 -25.05 -1.60 -9.08
CA GLN A 68 -24.35 -0.41 -8.54
C GLN A 68 -23.07 -0.13 -9.34
N GLY A 69 -22.78 1.15 -9.54
CA GLY A 69 -21.56 1.61 -10.20
C GLY A 69 -20.30 1.17 -9.44
N ALA A 70 -19.14 1.25 -10.08
CA ALA A 70 -17.86 1.10 -9.40
C ALA A 70 -17.81 2.13 -8.25
N THR A 71 -17.50 1.68 -7.04
CA THR A 71 -17.40 2.56 -5.87
C THR A 71 -15.94 2.68 -5.51
N GLN A 72 -15.39 3.87 -5.74
CA GLN A 72 -14.05 4.21 -5.29
C GLN A 72 -14.12 4.65 -3.82
N CYS A 73 -13.33 4.00 -2.99
CA CYS A 73 -13.25 4.23 -1.56
C CYS A 73 -11.82 4.57 -1.16
N ILE A 74 -11.67 5.46 -0.17
CA ILE A 74 -10.37 5.75 0.43
C ILE A 74 -10.10 4.73 1.53
N TYR A 75 -9.00 4.00 1.39
CA TYR A 75 -8.47 3.11 2.40
C TYR A 75 -7.28 3.75 3.10
N GLN A 76 -7.15 3.51 4.40
CA GLN A 76 -5.88 3.73 5.09
C GLN A 76 -4.85 2.74 4.54
N LEU A 77 -3.68 3.23 4.16
CA LEU A 77 -2.55 2.41 3.73
C LEU A 77 -1.46 2.43 4.80
N THR A 78 -1.10 1.26 5.31
CA THR A 78 0.07 1.09 6.17
C THR A 78 1.14 0.34 5.42
N VAL A 79 2.26 1.01 5.14
CA VAL A 79 3.47 0.40 4.59
C VAL A 79 4.38 0.02 5.76
N LYS A 80 4.53 -1.28 6.01
CA LYS A 80 5.46 -1.82 7.00
C LYS A 80 6.82 -2.02 6.35
N LEU A 81 7.85 -1.50 7.01
CA LEU A 81 9.23 -1.62 6.55
C LEU A 81 9.87 -2.88 7.15
N GLY A 82 10.25 -3.82 6.28
CA GLY A 82 11.13 -4.93 6.62
C GLY A 82 12.53 -4.44 7.02
N PRO A 83 13.40 -5.35 7.46
CA PRO A 83 14.75 -4.99 7.90
C PRO A 83 15.54 -4.19 6.85
N GLU A 84 15.47 -4.58 5.58
CA GLU A 84 16.28 -3.98 4.51
C GLU A 84 15.71 -2.63 4.04
N SER A 85 14.41 -2.58 3.73
CA SER A 85 13.71 -1.34 3.42
C SER A 85 13.79 -0.33 4.57
N PHE A 86 13.78 -0.77 5.82
CA PHE A 86 13.99 0.12 6.97
C PHE A 86 15.39 0.72 6.98
N ALA A 87 16.44 -0.10 6.78
CA ALA A 87 17.80 0.40 6.70
C ALA A 87 17.97 1.41 5.54
N ALA A 88 17.41 1.10 4.38
CA ALA A 88 17.38 2.01 3.24
C ALA A 88 16.65 3.32 3.55
N TYR A 89 15.49 3.26 4.21
CA TYR A 89 14.76 4.44 4.65
C TYR A 89 15.60 5.34 5.57
N VAL A 90 16.29 4.75 6.56
CA VAL A 90 17.12 5.48 7.52
C VAL A 90 18.28 6.20 6.83
N LEU A 91 18.85 5.60 5.79
CA LEU A 91 19.91 6.17 4.95
C LEU A 91 19.41 7.20 3.93
N GLY A 92 18.08 7.41 3.83
CA GLY A 92 17.50 8.33 2.84
C GLY A 92 17.40 7.75 1.43
N ASN A 93 17.61 6.44 1.26
CA ASN A 93 17.51 5.77 -0.03
C ASN A 93 16.04 5.59 -0.46
N GLY A 94 15.85 5.39 -1.77
CA GLY A 94 14.56 5.02 -2.36
C GLY A 94 14.08 3.65 -1.86
N LEU A 95 12.75 3.48 -1.82
CA LEU A 95 12.11 2.25 -1.35
C LEU A 95 11.57 1.37 -2.47
N ASP A 96 11.63 1.85 -3.71
CA ASP A 96 10.96 1.26 -4.88
C ASP A 96 11.38 -0.20 -5.08
N LYS A 97 12.68 -0.51 -4.90
CA LYS A 97 13.22 -1.87 -5.08
C LYS A 97 12.81 -2.90 -4.02
N PHE A 98 12.18 -2.46 -2.93
CA PHE A 98 11.74 -3.32 -1.84
C PHE A 98 10.25 -3.64 -1.91
N VAL A 99 9.54 -3.12 -2.91
CA VAL A 99 8.17 -3.52 -3.20
C VAL A 99 8.23 -4.90 -3.84
N PRO A 100 7.60 -5.93 -3.24
CA PRO A 100 7.57 -7.26 -3.84
C PRO A 100 6.85 -7.27 -5.20
N ASP A 101 7.23 -8.21 -6.05
CA ASP A 101 6.61 -8.39 -7.36
C ASP A 101 5.20 -9.01 -7.24
N ILE A 102 4.37 -8.75 -8.25
CA ILE A 102 2.98 -9.25 -8.39
C ILE A 102 2.84 -10.78 -8.31
N GLY A 103 3.93 -11.55 -8.41
CA GLY A 103 3.89 -13.02 -8.35
C GLY A 103 3.46 -13.60 -7.00
N HIS A 104 3.44 -12.79 -5.94
CA HIS A 104 3.04 -13.19 -4.60
C HIS A 104 2.12 -12.14 -3.96
N ASP A 105 1.17 -12.58 -3.13
CA ASP A 105 0.17 -11.74 -2.46
C ASP A 105 0.32 -11.71 -0.93
N ASP A 106 1.28 -12.47 -0.39
CA ASP A 106 1.56 -12.61 1.05
C ASP A 106 2.06 -11.32 1.71
N TRP A 107 2.51 -10.36 0.90
CA TRP A 107 2.92 -9.03 1.32
C TRP A 107 1.78 -8.01 1.34
N VAL A 108 0.54 -8.41 1.02
CA VAL A 108 -0.64 -7.54 1.03
C VAL A 108 -1.73 -8.15 1.91
N VAL A 109 -2.28 -7.34 2.82
CA VAL A 109 -3.49 -7.68 3.58
C VAL A 109 -4.52 -6.59 3.36
N LEU A 110 -5.64 -6.97 2.74
CA LEU A 110 -6.80 -6.12 2.55
C LEU A 110 -7.86 -6.44 3.62
N LEU A 111 -8.33 -5.41 4.32
CA LEU A 111 -9.38 -5.51 5.33
C LEU A 111 -10.51 -4.52 4.98
N PRO A 112 -11.45 -4.91 4.10
CA PRO A 112 -12.51 -4.03 3.60
C PRO A 112 -13.37 -3.43 4.71
N GLU A 113 -13.77 -4.23 5.69
CA GLU A 113 -14.57 -3.82 6.85
C GLU A 113 -13.93 -2.71 7.69
N LYS A 114 -12.60 -2.57 7.61
CA LYS A 114 -11.83 -1.56 8.34
C LYS A 114 -11.32 -0.44 7.43
N GLN A 115 -11.64 -0.48 6.14
CA GLN A 115 -11.07 0.38 5.10
C GLN A 115 -9.54 0.49 5.24
N LEU A 116 -8.89 -0.66 5.45
CA LEU A 116 -7.47 -0.74 5.73
C LEU A 116 -6.79 -1.69 4.75
N VAL A 117 -5.69 -1.23 4.16
CA VAL A 117 -4.75 -2.07 3.44
C VAL A 117 -3.38 -1.97 4.14
N VAL A 118 -2.76 -3.12 4.37
CA VAL A 118 -1.42 -3.23 4.93
C VAL A 118 -0.53 -3.89 3.89
N VAL A 119 0.62 -3.29 3.64
CA VAL A 119 1.64 -3.84 2.76
C VAL A 119 2.95 -4.00 3.51
N TRP A 120 3.75 -4.99 3.14
CA TRP A 120 5.08 -5.23 3.69
C TRP A 120 6.13 -5.06 2.59
N LEU A 121 7.14 -4.24 2.86
CA LEU A 121 8.33 -4.14 2.03
C LEU A 121 9.41 -5.07 2.57
N LEU A 122 10.25 -5.60 1.67
CA LEU A 122 11.39 -6.45 2.01
C LEU A 122 12.45 -5.70 2.84
#